data_AF-A0A8T2D124-F1
#
_entry.id   AF-A0A8T2D124-F1
#
_cell.length_a   1.000
_cell.length_b   1.000
_cell.length_c   1.000
_cell.angle_alpha   90.00
_cell.angle_beta   90.00
_cell.angle_gamma   90.00
#
_symmetry.space_group_name_H-M   'P 1'
#
loop_
_entity.id
_entity.type
_entity.pdbx_description
1 polymer ?
#
loop_
_entity_poly.entity_id
_entity_poly.type
_entity_poly.pdbx_seq_one_letter_code
_entity_poly.pdbx_strand_id
1 'polypeptide(L)'
;MEEESRDILMSTLMESGVLIPGDFSSVGEFTPEALVSISAQLLNLIDPSASFSDELTDSLPERFRICTDIAQSVKNLGYINDMSYYKFLHPSEDDSYRLVRFLVERLSERNEGRKTSSRPKVENFRDISDDRMVNEDKDETFDMHIQKVEAVLKDLTMTSEISHSPDSLAKNRSTNGSAILDLFSQKTDDPVTDVPSDLSLRESSGYEEISYEDPSENQHNVLLEELESGSSELCSLESELELLKMAAERLLDDKQPGGSYLEQLNQQLGVKRCNIVDVKKQWDDVRLTLETKKLLLLDQLHVEEPEAKEKFHQLRKTELDLQSLLSEIQKREDERCNLYNELERQPKAAPRKSYIHGIREITKNSRKLDTDIQRISGETRELQLESNSIQERLHRSYAVVDEMVTREVKKDPAVRQVYKLLTSIHSIFEQISEKILMTDRFRREAVEYEKKLGSITARGMSLEKLQADLDAIRKENESLKK
;
A
#
# COMPACT_ATOMS: atom_id res chain seq x y z
N MET A 1 6.99 35.62 -26.57
CA MET A 1 8.34 35.09 -26.25
C MET A 1 8.36 33.58 -26.03
N GLU A 2 7.43 32.97 -25.28
CA GLU A 2 7.41 31.49 -25.18
C GLU A 2 7.02 30.80 -26.50
N GLU A 3 6.04 31.34 -27.23
CA GLU A 3 5.58 30.81 -28.52
C GLU A 3 6.66 30.87 -29.62
N GLU A 4 7.38 32.00 -29.71
CA GLU A 4 8.53 32.16 -30.62
C GLU A 4 9.66 31.16 -30.36
N SER A 5 9.90 30.79 -29.09
CA SER A 5 10.93 29.80 -28.74
C SER A 5 10.53 28.36 -29.13
N ARG A 6 9.22 28.08 -29.15
CA ARG A 6 8.66 26.77 -29.52
C ARG A 6 8.71 26.56 -31.03
N ASP A 7 8.43 27.60 -31.81
CA ASP A 7 8.54 27.56 -33.28
C ASP A 7 9.99 27.39 -33.77
N ILE A 8 10.95 28.02 -33.06
CA ILE A 8 12.38 27.87 -33.33
C ILE A 8 12.85 26.43 -33.05
N LEU A 9 12.34 25.80 -31.99
CA LEU A 9 12.71 24.42 -31.66
C LEU A 9 12.21 23.44 -32.72
N MET A 10 10.99 23.63 -33.23
CA MET A 10 10.44 22.80 -34.29
C MET A 10 11.23 22.94 -35.61
N SER A 11 11.60 24.17 -35.96
CA SER A 11 12.43 24.44 -37.14
C SER A 11 13.81 23.79 -37.01
N THR A 12 14.44 23.91 -35.83
CA THR A 12 15.74 23.28 -35.55
C THR A 12 15.67 21.75 -35.57
N LEU A 13 14.55 21.17 -35.13
CA LEU A 13 14.34 19.72 -35.15
C LEU A 13 14.27 19.18 -36.58
N MET A 14 13.57 19.90 -37.48
CA MET A 14 13.52 19.57 -38.91
C MET A 14 14.89 19.74 -39.59
N GLU A 15 15.65 20.78 -39.24
CA GLU A 15 17.01 21.01 -39.75
C GLU A 15 18.03 19.96 -39.25
N SER A 16 17.77 19.35 -38.09
CA SER A 16 18.62 18.30 -37.50
C SER A 16 18.51 16.93 -38.18
N GLY A 17 17.63 16.79 -39.20
CA GLY A 17 17.49 15.57 -40.00
C GLY A 17 16.66 14.46 -39.34
N VAL A 18 15.85 14.80 -38.33
CA VAL A 18 14.94 13.87 -37.65
C VAL A 18 13.63 13.77 -38.44
N LEU A 19 13.15 12.54 -38.67
CA LEU A 19 11.86 12.28 -39.28
C LEU A 19 10.77 12.31 -38.21
N ILE A 20 9.90 13.30 -38.28
CA ILE A 20 8.75 13.46 -37.38
C ILE A 20 7.59 12.59 -37.91
N PRO A 21 7.09 11.60 -37.15
CA PRO A 21 5.96 10.78 -37.57
C PRO A 21 4.62 11.53 -37.42
N GLY A 22 4.39 12.58 -38.22
CA GLY A 22 3.11 13.32 -38.28
C GLY A 22 3.26 14.82 -38.57
N ASP A 23 2.16 15.45 -39.02
CA ASP A 23 2.07 16.90 -39.25
C ASP A 23 1.69 17.62 -37.94
N PHE A 24 2.64 17.72 -37.01
CA PHE A 24 2.43 18.43 -35.74
C PHE A 24 2.88 19.88 -35.86
N SER A 25 2.12 20.81 -35.26
CA SER A 25 2.46 22.24 -35.29
C SER A 25 3.28 22.65 -34.06
N SER A 26 3.26 21.85 -32.99
CA SER A 26 3.99 22.12 -31.74
C SER A 26 4.51 20.83 -31.10
N VAL A 27 5.60 20.95 -30.32
CA VAL A 27 6.18 19.86 -29.52
C VAL A 27 5.20 19.34 -28.46
N GLY A 28 4.19 20.13 -28.08
CA GLY A 28 3.12 19.73 -27.17
C GLY A 28 2.09 18.77 -27.76
N GLU A 29 2.04 18.62 -29.08
CA GLU A 29 1.09 17.74 -29.78
C GLU A 29 1.66 16.35 -30.07
N PHE A 30 2.91 16.09 -29.66
CA PHE A 30 3.57 14.82 -29.92
C PHE A 30 2.86 13.67 -29.22
N THR A 31 2.45 12.69 -30.03
CA THR A 31 1.97 11.41 -29.51
C THR A 31 3.12 10.67 -28.80
N PRO A 32 2.83 9.78 -27.84
CA PRO A 32 3.84 8.95 -27.18
C PRO A 32 4.78 8.24 -28.18
N GLU A 33 4.22 7.77 -29.28
CA GLU A 33 4.92 7.10 -30.37
C GLU A 33 5.86 8.06 -31.12
N ALA A 34 5.40 9.28 -31.42
CA ALA A 34 6.22 10.30 -32.05
C ALA A 34 7.36 10.78 -31.14
N LEU A 35 7.08 11.01 -29.85
CA LEU A 35 8.09 11.46 -28.89
C LEU A 35 9.20 10.43 -28.69
N VAL A 36 8.85 9.15 -28.60
CA VAL A 36 9.83 8.06 -28.48
C VAL A 36 10.67 7.94 -29.76
N SER A 37 10.04 8.00 -30.93
CA SER A 37 10.77 7.95 -32.21
C SER A 37 11.71 9.13 -32.39
N ILE A 38 11.26 10.35 -32.12
CA ILE A 38 12.09 11.57 -32.18
C ILE A 38 13.26 11.49 -31.19
N SER A 39 13.00 11.03 -29.97
CA SER A 39 14.05 10.89 -28.94
C SER A 39 15.06 9.81 -29.32
N ALA A 40 14.62 8.67 -29.86
CA ALA A 40 15.49 7.61 -30.34
C ALA A 40 16.39 8.07 -31.49
N GLN A 41 15.81 8.77 -32.48
CA GLN A 41 16.55 9.35 -33.60
C GLN A 41 17.57 10.39 -33.15
N LEU A 42 17.19 11.31 -32.25
CA LEU A 42 18.11 12.30 -31.67
C LEU A 42 19.24 11.64 -30.88
N LEU A 43 18.95 10.61 -30.09
CA LEU A 43 19.96 9.86 -29.35
C LEU A 43 20.89 9.08 -30.27
N ASN A 44 20.38 8.43 -31.32
CA ASN A 44 21.18 7.76 -32.36
C ASN A 44 22.12 8.76 -33.07
N LEU A 45 21.69 10.01 -33.25
CA LEU A 45 22.49 11.09 -33.80
C LEU A 45 23.49 11.69 -32.79
N ILE A 46 23.35 11.47 -31.49
CA ILE A 46 24.29 11.94 -30.46
C ILE A 46 25.31 10.83 -30.12
N ASP A 47 24.84 9.58 -30.02
CA ASP A 47 25.62 8.40 -29.70
C ASP A 47 25.32 7.25 -30.69
N PRO A 48 26.11 7.12 -31.77
CA PRO A 48 25.92 6.06 -32.78
C PRO A 48 26.17 4.64 -32.24
N SER A 49 26.67 4.49 -31.01
CA SER A 49 26.99 3.20 -30.41
C SER A 49 25.81 2.54 -29.70
N ALA A 50 24.78 3.32 -29.34
CA ALA A 50 23.56 2.83 -28.74
C ALA A 50 22.44 2.86 -29.80
N SER A 51 22.26 1.77 -30.54
CA SER A 51 21.24 1.67 -31.58
C SER A 51 19.84 1.55 -30.94
N PHE A 52 19.11 2.66 -30.83
CA PHE A 52 17.72 2.67 -30.37
C PHE A 52 16.78 2.33 -31.52
N SER A 53 15.73 1.55 -31.23
CA SER A 53 14.68 1.25 -32.20
C SER A 53 13.72 2.42 -32.32
N ASP A 54 13.46 2.85 -33.55
CA ASP A 54 12.64 4.04 -33.87
C ASP A 54 11.12 3.77 -33.86
N GLU A 55 10.70 2.52 -33.63
CA GLU A 55 9.30 2.08 -33.63
C GLU A 55 8.84 1.59 -32.25
N LEU A 56 7.70 2.10 -31.80
CA LEU A 56 7.03 1.65 -30.59
C LEU A 56 6.20 0.39 -30.92
N THR A 57 6.54 -0.77 -30.34
CA THR A 57 5.80 -2.01 -30.59
C THR A 57 4.48 -2.06 -29.81
N ASP A 58 3.47 -2.78 -30.30
CA ASP A 58 2.16 -2.95 -29.62
C ASP A 58 2.24 -3.77 -28.32
N SER A 59 3.39 -4.38 -28.05
CA SER A 59 3.63 -5.19 -26.84
C SER A 59 3.97 -4.31 -25.65
N LEU A 60 3.04 -4.19 -24.69
CA LEU A 60 3.18 -3.35 -23.50
C LEU A 60 4.50 -3.55 -22.72
N PRO A 61 4.99 -4.79 -22.47
CA PRO A 61 6.29 -5.00 -21.79
C PRO A 61 7.49 -4.45 -22.56
N GLU A 62 7.43 -4.50 -23.89
CA GLU A 62 8.50 -4.03 -24.75
C GLU A 62 8.53 -2.50 -24.84
N ARG A 63 7.35 -1.85 -24.84
CA ARG A 63 7.21 -0.39 -24.70
C ARG A 63 7.88 0.11 -23.43
N PHE A 64 7.64 -0.56 -22.30
CA PHE A 64 8.26 -0.20 -21.02
C PHE A 64 9.78 -0.31 -21.07
N ARG A 65 10.32 -1.38 -21.68
CA ARG A 65 11.76 -1.58 -21.84
C ARG A 65 12.39 -0.47 -22.68
N ILE A 66 11.85 -0.21 -23.88
CA ILE A 66 12.35 0.82 -24.80
C ILE A 66 12.34 2.20 -24.14
N CYS A 67 11.23 2.58 -23.50
CA CYS A 67 11.12 3.88 -22.83
C CYS A 67 12.07 4.01 -21.63
N THR A 68 12.34 2.91 -20.92
CA THR A 68 13.29 2.89 -19.80
C THR A 68 14.72 3.05 -20.30
N ASP A 69 15.09 2.37 -21.39
CA ASP A 69 16.43 2.43 -21.98
C ASP A 69 16.73 3.83 -22.54
N ILE A 70 15.75 4.45 -23.21
CA ILE A 70 15.83 5.83 -23.68
C ILE A 70 15.95 6.80 -22.48
N ALA A 71 15.10 6.66 -21.46
CA ALA A 71 15.16 7.52 -20.27
C ALA A 71 16.52 7.42 -19.56
N GLN A 72 17.09 6.23 -19.46
CA GLN A 72 18.40 6.02 -18.85
C GLN A 72 19.52 6.65 -19.68
N SER A 73 19.42 6.58 -21.00
CA SER A 73 20.40 7.18 -21.91
C SER A 73 20.38 8.71 -21.84
N VAL A 74 19.18 9.31 -21.79
CA VAL A 74 18.99 10.75 -21.55
C VAL A 74 19.57 11.17 -20.19
N LYS A 75 19.36 10.37 -19.13
CA LYS A 75 19.96 10.60 -17.81
C LYS A 75 21.49 10.55 -17.86
N ASN A 76 22.06 9.59 -18.58
CA ASN A 76 23.51 9.46 -18.74
C ASN A 76 24.13 10.65 -19.50
N LEU A 77 23.37 11.33 -20.37
CA LEU A 77 23.77 12.58 -21.03
C LEU A 77 23.75 13.82 -20.10
N GLY A 78 23.35 13.66 -18.84
CA GLY A 78 23.36 14.72 -17.84
C GLY A 78 22.07 15.53 -17.75
N TYR A 79 20.94 14.95 -18.14
CA TYR A 79 19.65 15.61 -17.97
C TYR A 79 19.30 15.78 -16.48
N ILE A 80 18.99 17.01 -16.07
CA ILE A 80 18.87 17.42 -14.66
C ILE A 80 17.50 17.07 -14.08
N ASN A 81 16.45 17.05 -14.91
CA ASN A 81 15.10 16.78 -14.44
C ASN A 81 14.84 15.27 -14.37
N ASP A 82 13.87 14.84 -13.55
CA ASP A 82 13.57 13.42 -13.45
C ASP A 82 13.02 12.89 -14.79
N MET A 83 13.54 11.75 -15.23
CA MET A 83 13.17 11.06 -16.47
C MET A 83 12.87 9.60 -16.15
N SER A 84 11.63 9.20 -16.37
CA SER A 84 11.17 7.83 -16.20
C SER A 84 10.41 7.42 -17.46
N TYR A 85 10.21 6.11 -17.64
CA TYR A 85 9.40 5.57 -18.74
C TYR A 85 8.01 6.24 -18.82
N TYR A 86 7.45 6.64 -17.67
CA TYR A 86 6.13 7.25 -17.56
C TYR A 86 6.02 8.54 -18.39
N LYS A 87 7.10 9.33 -18.46
CA LYS A 87 7.12 10.59 -19.22
C LYS A 87 7.04 10.39 -20.74
N PHE A 88 7.41 9.20 -21.22
CA PHE A 88 7.28 8.84 -22.64
C PHE A 88 5.91 8.23 -22.94
N LEU A 89 5.34 7.46 -22.01
CA LEU A 89 4.02 6.86 -22.18
C LEU A 89 2.88 7.88 -22.00
N HIS A 90 3.10 8.90 -21.19
CA HIS A 90 2.15 9.99 -20.92
C HIS A 90 2.88 11.34 -21.07
N PRO A 91 3.14 11.77 -22.32
CA PRO A 91 3.86 13.01 -22.59
C PRO A 91 3.05 14.20 -22.08
N SER A 92 3.70 15.03 -21.28
CA SER A 92 3.23 16.38 -20.95
C SER A 92 3.92 17.38 -21.88
N GLU A 93 3.22 18.45 -22.26
CA GLU A 93 3.76 19.50 -23.13
C GLU A 93 5.08 20.08 -22.59
N ASP A 94 5.13 20.40 -21.30
CA ASP A 94 6.32 20.97 -20.65
C ASP A 94 7.49 19.97 -20.59
N ASP A 95 7.21 18.70 -20.29
CA ASP A 95 8.25 17.67 -20.20
C ASP A 95 8.80 17.31 -21.58
N SER A 96 7.93 17.22 -22.59
CA SER A 96 8.30 16.94 -23.97
C SER A 96 9.14 18.08 -24.55
N TYR A 97 8.76 19.33 -24.30
CA TYR A 97 9.52 20.50 -24.72
C TYR A 97 10.91 20.56 -24.10
N ARG A 98 11.00 20.38 -22.77
CA ARG A 98 12.30 20.38 -22.06
C ARG A 98 13.21 19.26 -22.52
N LEU A 99 12.65 18.08 -22.75
CA LEU A 99 13.38 16.92 -23.24
C LEU A 99 13.94 17.15 -24.64
N VAL A 100 13.08 17.54 -25.59
CA VAL A 100 13.48 17.76 -27.00
C VAL A 100 14.49 18.90 -27.10
N ARG A 101 14.26 20.01 -26.38
CA ARG A 101 15.20 21.13 -26.32
C ARG A 101 16.59 20.68 -25.83
N PHE A 102 16.65 19.92 -24.74
CA PHE A 102 17.91 19.42 -24.21
C PHE A 102 18.65 18.53 -25.21
N LEU A 103 17.93 17.63 -25.88
CA LEU A 103 18.54 16.74 -26.87
C LEU A 103 19.05 17.50 -28.09
N VAL A 104 18.30 18.48 -28.58
CA VAL A 104 18.73 19.35 -29.69
C VAL A 104 19.94 20.21 -29.31
N GLU A 105 19.96 20.78 -28.10
CA GLU A 105 21.12 21.52 -27.58
C GLU A 105 22.37 20.63 -27.52
N ARG A 106 22.25 19.39 -27.02
CA ARG A 106 23.34 18.40 -27.00
C ARG A 106 23.80 17.97 -28.39
N LEU A 107 22.89 17.88 -29.35
CA LEU A 107 23.20 17.59 -30.75
C LEU A 107 23.96 18.74 -31.41
N SER A 108 23.57 19.99 -31.14
CA SER A 108 24.26 21.19 -31.62
C SER A 108 25.68 21.31 -31.03
N GLU A 109 25.84 21.04 -29.72
CA GLU A 109 27.15 21.01 -29.04
C GLU A 109 28.09 19.92 -29.61
N ARG A 110 27.54 18.84 -30.17
CA ARG A 110 28.31 17.78 -30.85
C ARG A 110 28.75 18.19 -32.25
N ASN A 111 27.86 18.83 -33.02
CA ASN A 111 28.15 19.28 -34.39
C ASN A 111 29.15 20.43 -34.41
N GLU A 112 29.14 21.31 -33.40
CA GLU A 112 30.17 22.32 -33.19
C GLU A 112 31.40 21.71 -32.49
N GLY A 113 32.27 21.06 -33.26
CA GLY A 113 33.47 20.38 -32.75
C GLY A 113 34.28 21.19 -31.72
N ARG A 114 34.25 20.70 -30.46
CA ARG A 114 35.21 20.88 -29.36
C ARG A 114 36.17 22.08 -29.49
N LYS A 115 35.84 23.21 -28.84
CA LYS A 115 36.84 24.18 -28.33
C LYS A 115 36.67 24.42 -26.83
N THR A 116 37.49 23.68 -26.08
CA THR A 116 38.14 23.97 -24.78
C THR A 116 37.44 24.83 -23.71
N SER A 117 37.21 24.18 -22.57
CA SER A 117 37.35 24.68 -21.18
C SER A 117 36.61 25.94 -20.75
N SER A 118 35.59 25.78 -19.89
CA SER A 118 35.55 26.46 -18.60
C SER A 118 34.52 25.80 -17.66
N ARG A 119 34.83 25.89 -16.35
CA ARG A 119 34.02 25.55 -15.17
C ARG A 119 32.52 25.88 -15.30
N PRO A 120 31.64 25.27 -14.47
CA PRO A 120 30.21 25.54 -14.53
C PRO A 120 29.98 27.04 -14.34
N LYS A 121 29.56 27.72 -15.40
CA LYS A 121 29.01 29.06 -15.29
C LYS A 121 27.65 28.89 -14.63
N VAL A 122 27.57 29.41 -13.42
CA VAL A 122 26.32 29.81 -12.78
C VAL A 122 25.65 30.78 -13.75
N GLU A 123 24.68 30.29 -14.52
CA GLU A 123 23.76 31.15 -15.22
C GLU A 123 22.73 31.66 -14.21
N ASN A 124 22.92 32.92 -13.85
CA ASN A 124 21.87 33.76 -13.30
C ASN A 124 20.72 33.85 -14.32
N PHE A 125 19.71 32.98 -14.20
CA PHE A 125 18.38 33.32 -14.70
C PHE A 125 17.80 34.40 -13.78
N ARG A 126 18.01 35.66 -14.17
CA ARG A 126 17.12 36.75 -13.73
C ARG A 126 15.82 36.61 -14.49
N ASP A 127 14.72 36.73 -13.75
CA ASP A 127 13.45 37.32 -14.13
C ASP A 127 12.99 37.08 -15.57
N ILE A 128 12.19 36.03 -15.74
CA ILE A 128 10.94 36.20 -16.47
C ILE A 128 9.86 36.04 -15.41
N SER A 129 9.28 37.16 -15.00
CA SER A 129 8.05 37.17 -14.22
C SER A 129 6.96 36.56 -15.08
N ASP A 130 6.75 35.26 -14.92
CA ASP A 130 5.53 34.60 -15.31
C ASP A 130 4.47 34.98 -14.27
N ASP A 131 3.76 36.06 -14.59
CA ASP A 131 2.48 36.42 -14.01
C ASP A 131 1.44 35.35 -14.41
N ARG A 132 1.57 34.15 -13.84
CA ARG A 132 0.51 33.14 -13.89
C ARG A 132 -0.42 33.42 -12.73
N MET A 133 -1.49 34.16 -13.02
CA MET A 133 -2.77 33.98 -12.33
C MET A 133 -3.10 32.48 -12.38
N VAL A 134 -2.75 31.75 -11.31
CA VAL A 134 -3.33 30.44 -11.06
C VAL A 134 -4.77 30.74 -10.67
N ASN A 135 -5.66 30.65 -11.67
CA ASN A 135 -7.08 30.50 -11.41
C ASN A 135 -7.23 29.36 -10.41
N GLU A 136 -7.93 29.64 -9.31
CA GLU A 136 -8.38 28.64 -8.36
C GLU A 136 -9.34 27.67 -9.07
N ASP A 137 -8.81 26.77 -9.89
CA ASP A 137 -9.54 25.57 -10.27
C ASP A 137 -9.57 24.70 -9.02
N LYS A 138 -10.58 24.97 -8.19
CA LYS A 138 -11.08 24.01 -7.22
C LYS A 138 -11.34 22.74 -8.01
N ASP A 139 -10.50 21.75 -7.78
CA ASP A 139 -10.62 20.44 -8.41
C ASP A 139 -11.83 19.71 -7.82
N GLU A 140 -13.04 20.20 -8.16
CA GLU A 140 -14.33 19.64 -7.78
C GLU A 140 -14.46 18.19 -8.30
N THR A 141 -13.68 17.81 -9.31
CA THR A 141 -13.60 16.46 -9.85
C THR A 141 -13.00 15.47 -8.86
N PHE A 142 -11.97 15.91 -8.12
CA PHE A 142 -11.29 15.10 -7.11
C PHE A 142 -12.13 14.96 -5.84
N ASP A 143 -12.77 16.05 -5.40
CA ASP A 143 -13.68 16.03 -4.24
C ASP A 143 -14.96 15.24 -4.54
N MET A 144 -15.47 15.27 -5.77
CA MET A 144 -16.62 14.45 -6.18
C MET A 144 -16.28 12.96 -6.24
N HIS A 145 -15.03 12.59 -6.59
CA HIS A 145 -14.55 11.21 -6.48
C HIS A 145 -14.39 10.76 -5.03
N ILE A 146 -13.88 11.62 -4.15
CA ILE A 146 -13.77 11.34 -2.71
C ILE A 146 -15.15 11.16 -2.10
N GLN A 147 -16.12 12.01 -2.42
CA GLN A 147 -17.50 11.87 -1.92
C GLN A 147 -18.21 10.64 -2.49
N LYS A 148 -17.98 10.28 -3.76
CA LYS A 148 -18.49 9.02 -4.33
C LYS A 148 -17.90 7.80 -3.64
N VAL A 149 -16.59 7.79 -3.39
CA VAL A 149 -15.93 6.70 -2.66
C VAL A 149 -16.42 6.64 -1.20
N GLU A 150 -16.64 7.80 -0.57
CA GLU A 150 -17.17 7.88 0.80
C GLU A 150 -18.65 7.46 0.89
N ALA A 151 -19.45 7.71 -0.15
CA ALA A 151 -20.83 7.22 -0.28
C ALA A 151 -20.88 5.70 -0.52
N VAL A 152 -20.02 5.18 -1.41
CA VAL A 152 -19.90 3.73 -1.66
C VAL A 152 -19.39 2.99 -0.41
N LEU A 153 -18.45 3.58 0.34
CA LEU A 153 -17.99 3.03 1.61
C LEU A 153 -19.08 3.11 2.70
N LYS A 154 -19.92 4.16 2.70
CA LYS A 154 -21.07 4.25 3.61
C LYS A 154 -22.13 3.20 3.31
N ASP A 155 -22.46 2.97 2.04
CA ASP A 155 -23.37 1.90 1.63
C ASP A 155 -22.81 0.52 2.00
N LEU A 156 -21.50 0.30 1.82
CA LEU A 156 -20.84 -0.94 2.25
C LEU A 156 -20.84 -1.11 3.79
N THR A 157 -20.71 -0.03 4.55
CA THR A 157 -20.82 -0.08 6.03
C THR A 157 -22.24 -0.26 6.55
N MET A 158 -23.26 0.18 5.80
CA MET A 158 -24.67 -0.11 6.11
C MET A 158 -25.05 -1.55 5.73
N THR A 159 -24.33 -2.19 4.80
CA THR A 159 -24.50 -3.62 4.47
C THR A 159 -23.68 -4.57 5.37
N SER A 160 -22.85 -4.03 6.26
CA SER A 160 -22.08 -4.81 7.24
C SER A 160 -22.65 -4.65 8.65
N GLU A 161 -23.97 -4.67 8.77
CA GLU A 161 -24.59 -5.18 10.00
C GLU A 161 -24.66 -6.70 9.92
N ILE A 162 -24.16 -7.32 10.98
CA ILE A 162 -24.08 -8.76 11.20
C ILE A 162 -25.44 -9.40 10.90
N SER A 163 -25.48 -10.24 9.86
CA SER A 163 -26.57 -11.18 9.64
C SER A 163 -26.54 -12.24 10.75
N HIS A 164 -27.19 -11.94 11.86
CA HIS A 164 -27.71 -12.98 12.74
C HIS A 164 -28.91 -13.63 12.05
N SER A 165 -28.82 -14.96 11.90
CA SER A 165 -29.92 -15.85 11.52
C SER A 165 -31.20 -15.54 12.29
N PRO A 166 -32.37 -15.41 11.63
CA PRO A 166 -33.67 -15.51 12.28
C PRO A 166 -34.31 -16.88 12.02
N ASP A 167 -34.28 -17.74 13.04
CA ASP A 167 -35.34 -18.71 13.35
C ASP A 167 -36.20 -18.06 14.44
N SER A 168 -37.53 -18.11 14.54
CA SER A 168 -38.65 -18.52 13.69
C SER A 168 -39.91 -18.17 14.51
N LEU A 169 -40.95 -17.51 13.96
CA LEU A 169 -42.33 -17.63 14.48
C LEU A 169 -43.35 -16.96 13.55
N ALA A 170 -43.90 -17.74 12.62
CA ALA A 170 -45.22 -17.47 12.07
C ALA A 170 -46.07 -18.72 12.25
N LYS A 171 -47.14 -18.53 13.02
CA LYS A 171 -48.20 -19.48 13.33
C LYS A 171 -48.74 -20.18 12.08
N ASN A 172 -48.87 -21.49 12.19
CA ASN A 172 -49.67 -22.32 11.32
C ASN A 172 -51.15 -21.90 11.40
N ARG A 173 -51.79 -21.69 10.25
CA ARG A 173 -53.20 -22.09 10.07
C ARG A 173 -53.38 -22.62 8.65
N SER A 174 -53.52 -23.94 8.60
CA SER A 174 -53.87 -24.73 7.43
C SER A 174 -55.28 -24.38 6.93
N THR A 175 -55.40 -24.17 5.62
CA THR A 175 -56.58 -24.58 4.85
C THR A 175 -56.16 -24.94 3.43
N ASN A 176 -56.28 -26.22 3.12
CA ASN A 176 -56.77 -26.81 1.88
C ASN A 176 -56.00 -26.57 0.57
N GLY A 177 -55.32 -27.63 0.13
CA GLY A 177 -55.75 -28.36 -1.06
C GLY A 177 -55.16 -27.96 -2.41
N SER A 178 -54.59 -28.99 -3.06
CA SER A 178 -54.57 -29.22 -4.51
C SER A 178 -53.30 -28.88 -5.29
N ALA A 179 -52.79 -29.96 -5.90
CA ALA A 179 -52.13 -30.02 -7.21
C ALA A 179 -50.73 -29.39 -7.35
N ILE A 180 -49.71 -30.26 -7.32
CA ILE A 180 -48.50 -30.12 -8.13
C ILE A 180 -48.34 -31.42 -8.92
N LEU A 181 -48.38 -31.34 -10.26
CA LEU A 181 -47.31 -31.82 -11.14
C LEU A 181 -47.70 -31.72 -12.63
N ASP A 182 -47.01 -30.82 -13.32
CA ASP A 182 -46.66 -30.81 -14.75
C ASP A 182 -45.46 -29.83 -14.83
N LEU A 183 -44.36 -30.02 -15.56
CA LEU A 183 -43.90 -31.02 -16.52
C LEU A 183 -42.39 -30.75 -16.78
N PHE A 184 -41.73 -31.71 -17.44
CA PHE A 184 -40.44 -31.73 -18.16
C PHE A 184 -39.37 -32.60 -17.47
N SER A 185 -39.14 -33.87 -17.85
CA SER A 185 -38.79 -34.52 -19.14
C SER A 185 -37.34 -34.33 -19.61
N GLN A 186 -36.56 -35.43 -19.53
CA GLN A 186 -35.68 -35.97 -20.60
C GLN A 186 -35.21 -37.37 -20.16
N LYS A 187 -35.78 -38.47 -20.68
CA LYS A 187 -35.46 -39.24 -21.90
C LYS A 187 -34.09 -39.93 -21.93
N THR A 188 -34.11 -41.27 -21.88
CA THR A 188 -33.40 -42.17 -22.80
C THR A 188 -34.22 -43.47 -22.99
N ASP A 189 -34.40 -43.86 -24.24
CA ASP A 189 -35.20 -44.94 -24.84
C ASP A 189 -34.60 -46.37 -24.54
N ASP A 190 -35.38 -47.36 -24.07
CA ASP A 190 -36.06 -48.52 -24.76
C ASP A 190 -35.14 -49.67 -25.30
N PRO A 191 -35.62 -50.94 -25.52
CA PRO A 191 -36.98 -51.49 -25.36
C PRO A 191 -37.12 -52.90 -24.70
N VAL A 192 -38.30 -53.10 -24.08
CA VAL A 192 -39.28 -54.22 -24.15
C VAL A 192 -38.83 -55.68 -24.41
N THR A 193 -39.19 -56.58 -23.47
CA THR A 193 -39.85 -57.89 -23.76
C THR A 193 -40.68 -58.40 -22.58
N ASP A 194 -41.98 -58.48 -22.82
CA ASP A 194 -43.07 -59.36 -22.38
C ASP A 194 -42.94 -60.47 -21.29
N VAL A 195 -44.09 -60.63 -20.63
CA VAL A 195 -44.74 -61.82 -20.00
C VAL A 195 -44.67 -61.96 -18.46
N PRO A 196 -45.84 -62.00 -17.77
CA PRO A 196 -45.99 -62.26 -16.33
C PRO A 196 -46.37 -63.72 -16.03
N SER A 197 -45.91 -64.25 -14.89
CA SER A 197 -46.31 -65.51 -14.20
C SER A 197 -45.31 -65.67 -13.02
N ASP A 198 -45.59 -66.16 -11.81
CA ASP A 198 -46.71 -66.85 -11.20
C ASP A 198 -46.45 -66.90 -9.67
N LEU A 199 -47.54 -66.92 -8.90
CA LEU A 199 -47.77 -67.64 -7.63
C LEU A 199 -46.62 -67.96 -6.64
N SER A 200 -46.76 -67.48 -5.39
CA SER A 200 -47.17 -68.28 -4.20
C SER A 200 -46.88 -67.48 -2.92
N LEU A 201 -47.87 -66.83 -2.30
CA LEU A 201 -48.70 -67.38 -1.21
C LEU A 201 -47.99 -68.43 -0.34
N ARG A 202 -47.62 -68.01 0.87
CA ARG A 202 -47.54 -68.88 2.04
C ARG A 202 -48.33 -68.23 3.17
N GLU A 203 -49.62 -68.52 3.18
CA GLU A 203 -50.49 -68.38 4.36
C GLU A 203 -50.08 -69.42 5.41
N SER A 204 -50.00 -68.98 6.66
CA SER A 204 -50.54 -69.73 7.81
C SER A 204 -50.35 -68.89 9.05
N SER A 205 -51.45 -68.43 9.64
CA SER A 205 -51.81 -68.81 11.02
C SER A 205 -52.94 -67.90 11.47
N GLY A 206 -54.16 -68.44 11.40
CA GLY A 206 -55.34 -67.79 11.95
C GLY A 206 -55.35 -67.82 13.47
N TYR A 207 -55.70 -66.66 14.03
CA TYR A 207 -56.46 -66.53 15.27
C TYR A 207 -57.18 -65.17 15.18
N GLU A 208 -58.37 -65.19 14.60
CA GLU A 208 -59.35 -64.12 14.76
C GLU A 208 -59.89 -64.17 16.18
N GLU A 209 -59.26 -63.41 17.06
CA GLU A 209 -59.84 -63.01 18.33
C GLU A 209 -60.54 -61.66 18.11
N ILE A 210 -61.82 -61.72 17.78
CA ILE A 210 -62.72 -60.57 17.76
C ILE A 210 -62.90 -60.13 19.22
N SER A 211 -61.96 -59.34 19.71
CA SER A 211 -62.14 -58.52 20.89
C SER A 211 -62.96 -57.31 20.47
N TYR A 212 -64.13 -57.14 21.10
CA TYR A 212 -64.89 -55.90 21.01
C TYR A 212 -64.01 -54.81 21.65
N GLU A 213 -63.33 -54.00 20.82
CA GLU A 213 -62.78 -52.74 21.33
C GLU A 213 -63.94 -51.91 21.87
N ASP A 214 -63.95 -51.74 23.19
CA ASP A 214 -64.82 -50.83 23.88
C ASP A 214 -64.51 -49.41 23.34
N PRO A 215 -65.50 -48.66 22.81
CA PRO A 215 -65.29 -47.28 22.34
C PRO A 215 -64.70 -46.36 23.42
N SER A 216 -64.76 -46.78 24.69
CA SER A 216 -64.13 -46.12 25.82
C SER A 216 -62.59 -46.19 25.81
N GLU A 217 -61.97 -47.26 25.28
CA GLU A 217 -60.50 -47.44 25.32
C GLU A 217 -59.79 -46.57 24.28
N ASN A 218 -60.36 -46.44 23.08
CA ASN A 218 -59.86 -45.50 22.05
C ASN A 218 -60.03 -44.04 22.47
N GLN A 219 -61.13 -43.70 23.15
CA GLN A 219 -61.29 -42.36 23.74
C GLN A 219 -60.26 -42.13 24.86
N HIS A 220 -59.98 -43.14 25.68
CA HIS A 220 -58.99 -43.04 26.75
C HIS A 220 -57.55 -42.88 26.24
N ASN A 221 -57.16 -43.58 25.17
CA ASN A 221 -55.84 -43.46 24.56
C ASN A 221 -55.64 -42.11 23.85
N VAL A 222 -56.66 -41.61 23.15
CA VAL A 222 -56.63 -40.28 22.54
C VAL A 222 -56.54 -39.19 23.61
N LEU A 223 -57.29 -39.32 24.71
CA LEU A 223 -57.20 -38.39 25.84
C LEU A 223 -55.84 -38.46 26.56
N LEU A 224 -55.19 -39.63 26.59
CA LEU A 224 -53.83 -39.81 27.13
C LEU A 224 -52.78 -39.12 26.27
N GLU A 225 -52.87 -39.25 24.94
CA GLU A 225 -51.96 -38.59 23.99
C GLU A 225 -52.16 -37.07 23.97
N GLU A 226 -53.41 -36.59 24.11
CA GLU A 226 -53.73 -35.18 24.33
C GLU A 226 -53.21 -34.67 25.69
N LEU A 227 -53.24 -35.50 26.73
CA LEU A 227 -52.70 -35.17 28.06
C LEU A 227 -51.16 -35.14 28.04
N GLU A 228 -50.50 -36.04 27.31
CA GLU A 228 -49.04 -36.09 27.15
C GLU A 228 -48.51 -34.93 26.30
N SER A 229 -49.18 -34.62 25.18
CA SER A 229 -48.86 -33.45 24.35
C SER A 229 -49.12 -32.15 25.11
N GLY A 230 -50.27 -32.03 25.79
CA GLY A 230 -50.57 -30.90 26.66
C GLY A 230 -49.60 -30.76 27.84
N SER A 231 -49.15 -31.88 28.42
CA SER A 231 -48.10 -31.90 29.45
C SER A 231 -46.75 -31.42 28.92
N SER A 232 -46.38 -31.83 27.70
CA SER A 232 -45.14 -31.40 27.05
C SER A 232 -45.18 -29.90 26.73
N GLU A 233 -46.32 -29.42 26.23
CA GLU A 233 -46.57 -28.00 26.00
C GLU A 233 -46.52 -27.20 27.31
N LEU A 234 -47.18 -27.67 28.37
CA LEU A 234 -47.12 -27.04 29.69
C LEU A 234 -45.70 -26.97 30.25
N CYS A 235 -44.90 -28.04 30.12
CA CYS A 235 -43.49 -28.01 30.52
C CYS A 235 -42.66 -27.03 29.68
N SER A 236 -42.97 -26.88 28.39
CA SER A 236 -42.29 -25.91 27.51
C SER A 236 -42.64 -24.46 27.89
N LEU A 237 -43.91 -24.19 28.17
CA LEU A 237 -44.39 -22.89 28.63
C LEU A 237 -43.89 -22.56 30.03
N GLU A 238 -43.83 -23.54 30.94
CA GLU A 238 -43.28 -23.35 32.28
C GLU A 238 -41.78 -23.02 32.23
N SER A 239 -41.03 -23.67 31.34
CA SER A 239 -39.62 -23.34 31.08
C SER A 239 -39.46 -21.92 30.52
N GLU A 240 -40.36 -21.49 29.63
CA GLU A 240 -40.38 -20.14 29.07
C GLU A 240 -40.75 -19.08 30.13
N LEU A 241 -41.70 -19.39 31.01
CA LEU A 241 -42.12 -18.54 32.12
C LEU A 241 -41.00 -18.41 33.16
N GLU A 242 -40.27 -19.48 33.46
CA GLU A 242 -39.10 -19.46 34.35
C GLU A 242 -37.97 -18.59 33.75
N LEU A 243 -37.75 -18.67 32.44
CA LEU A 243 -36.81 -17.80 31.71
C LEU A 243 -37.22 -16.32 31.76
N LEU A 244 -38.50 -16.02 31.52
CA LEU A 244 -39.07 -14.68 31.60
C LEU A 244 -39.03 -14.12 33.02
N LYS A 245 -39.31 -14.95 34.03
CA LYS A 245 -39.24 -14.59 35.44
C LYS A 245 -37.81 -14.29 35.85
N MET A 246 -36.84 -15.14 35.46
CA MET A 246 -35.42 -14.87 35.67
C MET A 246 -34.97 -13.58 34.97
N ALA A 247 -35.45 -13.30 33.75
CA ALA A 247 -35.14 -12.06 33.04
C ALA A 247 -35.71 -10.82 33.75
N ALA A 248 -36.94 -10.91 34.26
CA ALA A 248 -37.59 -9.84 35.00
C ALA A 248 -36.94 -9.58 36.37
N GLU A 249 -36.62 -10.62 37.13
CA GLU A 249 -35.91 -10.51 38.41
C GLU A 249 -34.51 -9.90 38.24
N ARG A 250 -33.85 -10.16 37.11
CA ARG A 250 -32.53 -9.61 36.75
C ARG A 250 -32.56 -8.18 36.25
N LEU A 251 -33.64 -7.72 35.63
CA LEU A 251 -33.85 -6.31 35.25
C LEU A 251 -34.17 -5.42 36.45
N LEU A 252 -34.70 -6.00 37.53
CA LEU A 252 -35.05 -5.29 38.76
C LEU A 252 -33.84 -5.04 39.67
N ASP A 253 -32.74 -5.77 39.51
CA ASP A 253 -31.52 -5.64 40.32
C ASP A 253 -30.52 -4.64 39.68
N ASP A 254 -30.98 -3.41 39.42
CA ASP A 254 -30.25 -2.29 38.79
C ASP A 254 -29.17 -1.66 39.70
N LYS A 255 -28.58 -2.46 40.61
CA LYS A 255 -27.52 -2.01 41.55
C LYS A 255 -26.17 -2.70 41.36
N GLN A 256 -26.06 -3.64 40.43
CA GLN A 256 -24.78 -4.29 40.17
C GLN A 256 -24.01 -3.57 39.04
N PRO A 257 -22.72 -3.27 39.22
CA PRO A 257 -21.91 -2.75 38.13
C PRO A 257 -21.92 -3.77 36.99
N GLY A 258 -22.28 -3.34 35.77
CA GLY A 258 -22.53 -4.21 34.60
C GLY A 258 -21.43 -5.23 34.25
N GLY A 259 -20.25 -5.16 34.87
CA GLY A 259 -19.21 -6.18 34.79
C GLY A 259 -19.53 -7.50 35.51
N SER A 260 -20.27 -7.50 36.64
CA SER A 260 -20.52 -8.77 37.38
C SER A 260 -21.47 -9.71 36.64
N TYR A 261 -22.39 -9.15 35.86
CA TYR A 261 -23.33 -9.90 35.03
C TYR A 261 -22.62 -10.57 33.84
N LEU A 262 -21.72 -9.84 33.17
CA LEU A 262 -20.90 -10.41 32.11
C LEU A 262 -19.98 -11.52 32.65
N GLU A 263 -19.44 -11.35 33.85
CA GLU A 263 -18.64 -12.38 34.52
C GLU A 263 -19.47 -13.64 34.83
N GLN A 264 -20.69 -13.49 35.35
CA GLN A 264 -21.59 -14.61 35.65
C GLN A 264 -22.07 -15.31 34.37
N LEU A 265 -22.35 -14.56 33.30
CA LEU A 265 -22.71 -15.12 32.00
C LEU A 265 -21.53 -15.87 31.39
N ASN A 266 -20.32 -15.32 31.47
CA ASN A 266 -19.09 -16.00 31.04
C ASN A 266 -18.84 -17.29 31.86
N GLN A 267 -19.12 -17.27 33.16
CA GLN A 267 -19.03 -18.47 34.00
C GLN A 267 -20.07 -19.53 33.57
N GLN A 268 -21.31 -19.13 33.29
CA GLN A 268 -22.34 -20.04 32.77
C GLN A 268 -22.01 -20.57 31.36
N LEU A 269 -21.45 -19.72 30.49
CA LEU A 269 -20.96 -20.13 29.18
C LEU A 269 -19.78 -21.11 29.31
N GLY A 270 -18.90 -20.89 30.28
CA GLY A 270 -17.81 -21.81 30.63
C GLY A 270 -18.32 -23.18 31.04
N VAL A 271 -19.28 -23.23 31.96
CA VAL A 271 -19.92 -24.50 32.41
C VAL A 271 -20.61 -25.20 31.24
N LYS A 272 -21.38 -24.48 30.41
CA LYS A 272 -22.02 -25.05 29.22
C LYS A 272 -21.00 -25.57 28.20
N ARG A 273 -19.89 -24.87 28.01
CA ARG A 273 -18.80 -25.29 27.11
C ARG A 273 -18.15 -26.57 27.61
N CYS A 274 -17.90 -26.70 28.92
CA CYS A 274 -17.41 -27.96 29.52
C CYS A 274 -18.41 -29.10 29.32
N ASN A 275 -19.69 -28.88 29.60
CA ASN A 275 -20.74 -29.89 29.40
C ASN A 275 -20.82 -30.36 27.94
N ILE A 276 -20.67 -29.46 26.96
CA ILE A 276 -20.65 -29.83 25.53
C ILE A 276 -19.44 -30.72 25.21
N VAL A 277 -18.27 -30.43 25.78
CA VAL A 277 -17.07 -31.26 25.61
C VAL A 277 -17.28 -32.64 26.23
N ASP A 278 -17.87 -32.71 27.42
CA ASP A 278 -18.15 -33.98 28.11
C ASP A 278 -19.20 -34.82 27.36
N VAL A 279 -20.29 -34.21 26.89
CA VAL A 279 -21.31 -34.88 26.07
C VAL A 279 -20.72 -35.37 24.74
N LYS A 280 -19.84 -34.57 24.12
CA LYS A 280 -19.12 -34.99 22.90
C LYS A 280 -18.25 -36.21 23.17
N LYS A 281 -17.52 -36.24 24.29
CA LYS A 281 -16.73 -37.40 24.71
C LYS A 281 -17.61 -38.63 24.93
N GLN A 282 -18.73 -38.49 25.66
CA GLN A 282 -19.67 -39.58 25.88
C GLN A 282 -20.25 -40.11 24.56
N TRP A 283 -20.57 -39.21 23.62
CA TRP A 283 -21.03 -39.57 22.30
C TRP A 283 -19.97 -40.32 21.49
N ASP A 284 -18.71 -39.86 21.52
CA ASP A 284 -17.61 -40.52 20.83
C ASP A 284 -17.31 -41.92 21.41
N ASP A 285 -17.41 -42.11 22.73
CA ASP A 285 -17.28 -43.42 23.38
C ASP A 285 -18.39 -44.40 22.95
N VAL A 286 -19.64 -43.92 22.90
CA VAL A 286 -20.80 -44.71 22.44
C VAL A 286 -20.69 -45.00 20.94
N ARG A 287 -20.29 -44.02 20.13
CA ARG A 287 -20.05 -44.20 18.70
C ARG A 287 -19.00 -45.27 18.47
N LEU A 288 -17.86 -45.21 19.16
CA LEU A 288 -16.78 -46.18 19.01
C LEU A 288 -17.22 -47.60 19.42
N THR A 289 -17.98 -47.73 20.50
CA THR A 289 -18.52 -49.05 20.92
C THR A 289 -19.57 -49.60 19.95
N LEU A 290 -20.36 -48.75 19.29
CA LEU A 290 -21.29 -49.17 18.25
C LEU A 290 -20.58 -49.50 16.93
N GLU A 291 -19.57 -48.72 16.54
CA GLU A 291 -18.74 -48.97 15.36
C GLU A 291 -17.99 -50.29 15.50
N THR A 292 -17.37 -50.57 16.65
CA THR A 292 -16.70 -51.85 16.91
C THR A 292 -17.65 -53.05 16.86
N LYS A 293 -18.87 -52.93 17.43
CA LYS A 293 -19.91 -53.97 17.31
C LYS A 293 -20.39 -54.15 15.88
N LYS A 294 -20.62 -53.05 15.15
CA LYS A 294 -20.97 -53.06 13.72
C LYS A 294 -19.89 -53.79 12.95
N LEU A 295 -18.62 -53.44 13.15
CA LEU A 295 -17.48 -54.08 12.50
C LEU A 295 -17.41 -55.58 12.79
N LEU A 296 -17.65 -56.00 14.04
CA LEU A 296 -17.63 -57.40 14.43
C LEU A 296 -18.76 -58.21 13.79
N LEU A 297 -19.99 -57.66 13.77
CA LEU A 297 -21.12 -58.27 13.07
C LEU A 297 -20.91 -58.29 11.55
N LEU A 298 -20.29 -57.24 11.01
CA LEU A 298 -19.94 -57.17 9.61
C LEU A 298 -18.93 -58.26 9.26
N ASP A 299 -17.87 -58.42 10.04
CA ASP A 299 -16.84 -59.45 9.84
C ASP A 299 -17.43 -60.87 9.87
N GLN A 300 -18.43 -61.11 10.73
CA GLN A 300 -19.20 -62.36 10.77
C GLN A 300 -20.06 -62.60 9.52
N LEU A 301 -20.62 -61.54 8.92
CA LEU A 301 -21.42 -61.64 7.69
C LEU A 301 -20.57 -61.68 6.42
N HIS A 302 -19.37 -61.08 6.44
CA HIS A 302 -18.50 -60.91 5.26
C HIS A 302 -17.59 -62.11 4.98
N VAL A 303 -17.62 -63.17 5.79
CA VAL A 303 -16.88 -64.41 5.49
C VAL A 303 -17.27 -65.00 4.13
N GLU A 304 -18.48 -64.72 3.62
CA GLU A 304 -19.07 -65.38 2.45
C GLU A 304 -19.07 -64.58 1.11
N GLU A 305 -18.77 -63.26 1.08
CA GLU A 305 -18.93 -62.42 -0.14
C GLU A 305 -17.67 -61.56 -0.46
N PRO A 306 -16.98 -61.75 -1.60
CA PRO A 306 -15.72 -61.05 -1.92
C PRO A 306 -15.89 -59.59 -2.34
N GLU A 307 -16.99 -59.21 -3.01
CA GLU A 307 -17.25 -57.81 -3.42
C GLU A 307 -17.52 -56.90 -2.21
N ALA A 308 -18.13 -57.46 -1.17
CA ALA A 308 -18.39 -56.78 0.08
C ALA A 308 -17.07 -56.47 0.84
N LYS A 309 -16.07 -57.36 0.78
CA LYS A 309 -14.73 -57.13 1.37
C LYS A 309 -13.99 -55.97 0.71
N GLU A 310 -14.05 -55.85 -0.62
CA GLU A 310 -13.42 -54.73 -1.34
C GLU A 310 -14.10 -53.39 -0.98
N LYS A 311 -15.43 -53.34 -1.01
CA LYS A 311 -16.19 -52.13 -0.60
C LYS A 311 -15.88 -51.72 0.83
N PHE A 312 -15.72 -52.69 1.73
CA PHE A 312 -15.36 -52.45 3.12
C PHE A 312 -13.93 -51.92 3.29
N HIS A 313 -12.97 -52.45 2.53
CA HIS A 313 -11.60 -51.92 2.51
C HIS A 313 -11.58 -50.45 2.03
N GLN A 314 -12.35 -50.12 0.99
CA GLN A 314 -12.49 -48.73 0.51
C GLN A 314 -13.14 -47.82 1.56
N LEU A 315 -14.18 -48.29 2.25
CA LEU A 315 -14.82 -47.54 3.33
C LEU A 315 -13.82 -47.25 4.47
N ARG A 316 -13.07 -48.26 4.90
CA ARG A 316 -12.03 -48.09 5.93
C ARG A 316 -10.94 -47.11 5.50
N LYS A 317 -10.55 -47.13 4.22
CA LYS A 317 -9.63 -46.14 3.66
C LYS A 317 -10.20 -44.72 3.76
N THR A 318 -11.46 -44.54 3.34
CA THR A 318 -12.12 -43.21 3.40
C THR A 318 -12.31 -42.71 4.83
N GLU A 319 -12.51 -43.61 5.79
CA GLU A 319 -12.62 -43.29 7.22
C GLU A 319 -11.29 -42.82 7.81
N LEU A 320 -10.18 -43.49 7.45
CA LEU A 320 -8.84 -43.05 7.80
C LEU A 320 -8.50 -41.69 7.17
N ASP A 321 -8.86 -41.49 5.90
CA ASP A 321 -8.67 -40.22 5.20
C ASP A 321 -9.47 -39.09 5.90
N LEU A 322 -10.72 -39.37 6.29
CA LEU A 322 -11.56 -38.43 7.05
C LEU A 322 -10.94 -38.08 8.41
N GLN A 323 -10.43 -39.07 9.14
CA GLN A 323 -9.76 -38.84 10.43
C GLN A 323 -8.49 -37.99 10.28
N SER A 324 -7.73 -38.22 9.20
CA SER A 324 -6.56 -37.39 8.88
C SER A 324 -6.96 -35.95 8.55
N LEU A 325 -8.04 -35.76 7.79
CA LEU A 325 -8.57 -34.45 7.43
C LEU A 325 -9.09 -33.68 8.65
N LEU A 326 -9.80 -34.35 9.56
CA LEU A 326 -10.26 -33.73 10.82
C LEU A 326 -9.07 -33.27 11.67
N SER A 327 -8.00 -34.06 11.73
CA SER A 327 -6.78 -33.69 12.45
C SER A 327 -6.08 -32.49 11.82
N GLU A 328 -6.09 -32.37 10.49
CA GLU A 328 -5.56 -31.21 9.77
C GLU A 328 -6.41 -29.95 10.00
N ILE A 329 -7.75 -30.07 9.93
CA ILE A 329 -8.66 -28.96 10.22
C ILE A 329 -8.42 -28.41 11.63
N GLN A 330 -8.26 -29.29 12.63
CA GLN A 330 -7.96 -28.86 13.99
C GLN A 330 -6.63 -28.10 14.08
N LYS A 331 -5.57 -28.56 13.41
CA LYS A 331 -4.29 -27.84 13.35
C LYS A 331 -4.43 -26.47 12.71
N ARG A 332 -5.18 -26.36 11.60
CA ARG A 332 -5.44 -25.07 10.92
C ARG A 332 -6.23 -24.12 11.79
N GLU A 333 -7.17 -24.63 12.57
CA GLU A 333 -7.94 -23.84 13.52
C GLU A 333 -7.06 -23.30 14.65
N ASP A 334 -6.15 -24.13 15.18
CA ASP A 334 -5.16 -23.71 16.18
C ASP A 334 -4.19 -22.65 15.61
N GLU A 335 -3.71 -22.84 14.37
CA GLU A 335 -2.90 -21.85 13.65
C GLU A 335 -3.64 -20.51 13.46
N ARG A 336 -4.92 -20.57 13.07
CA ARG A 336 -5.77 -19.38 12.92
C ARG A 336 -5.91 -18.62 14.23
N CYS A 337 -6.12 -19.32 15.33
CA CYS A 337 -6.18 -18.72 16.66
C CYS A 337 -4.86 -18.06 17.05
N ASN A 338 -3.72 -18.70 16.76
CA ASN A 338 -2.39 -18.14 17.03
C ASN A 338 -2.12 -16.86 16.22
N LEU A 339 -2.45 -16.87 14.93
CA LEU A 339 -2.30 -15.69 14.06
C LEU A 339 -3.19 -14.53 14.51
N TYR A 340 -4.41 -14.81 14.97
CA TYR A 340 -5.31 -13.79 15.49
C TYR A 340 -4.75 -13.15 16.77
N ASN A 341 -4.21 -13.95 17.69
CA ASN A 341 -3.56 -13.46 18.90
C ASN A 341 -2.31 -12.63 18.60
N GLU A 342 -1.53 -13.00 17.58
CA GLU A 342 -0.38 -12.23 17.13
C GLU A 342 -0.81 -10.88 16.54
N LEU A 343 -1.85 -10.86 15.70
CA LEU A 343 -2.41 -9.64 15.14
C LEU A 343 -2.91 -8.67 16.24
N GLU A 344 -3.53 -9.20 17.30
CA GLU A 344 -3.99 -8.39 18.43
C GLU A 344 -2.83 -7.83 19.27
N ARG A 345 -1.72 -8.58 19.37
CA ARG A 345 -0.50 -8.16 20.07
C ARG A 345 0.30 -7.09 19.32
N GLN A 346 0.17 -7.01 18.00
CA GLN A 346 0.86 -6.01 17.21
C GLN A 346 0.39 -4.59 17.61
N PRO A 347 1.32 -3.66 17.92
CA PRO A 347 0.94 -2.29 18.23
C PRO A 347 0.25 -1.68 17.02
N LYS A 348 -1.00 -1.22 17.21
CA LYS A 348 -1.78 -0.56 16.16
C LYS A 348 -1.00 0.64 15.65
N ALA A 349 -0.52 0.55 14.40
CA ALA A 349 0.16 1.66 13.74
C ALA A 349 -0.68 2.93 13.85
N ALA A 350 -0.02 4.09 13.95
CA ALA A 350 -0.73 5.36 14.05
C ALA A 350 -1.72 5.49 12.88
N PRO A 351 -2.92 6.02 13.09
CA PRO A 351 -3.92 6.11 12.04
C PRO A 351 -3.33 6.81 10.81
N ARG A 352 -3.61 6.32 9.59
CA ARG A 352 -3.17 6.92 8.32
C ARG A 352 -3.39 8.44 8.28
N LYS A 353 -4.49 8.92 8.89
CA LYS A 353 -4.83 10.34 9.04
C LYS A 353 -3.74 11.16 9.76
N SER A 354 -3.09 10.59 10.77
CA SER A 354 -1.99 11.23 11.50
C SER A 354 -0.77 11.43 10.59
N TYR A 355 -0.37 10.39 9.84
CA TYR A 355 0.73 10.51 8.86
C TYR A 355 0.41 11.53 7.77
N ILE A 356 -0.81 11.52 7.22
CA ILE A 356 -1.25 12.50 6.22
C ILE A 356 -1.19 13.92 6.78
N HIS A 357 -1.65 14.12 8.01
CA HIS A 357 -1.58 15.44 8.66
C HIS A 357 -0.14 15.88 8.89
N GLY A 358 0.74 14.98 9.36
CA GLY A 358 2.17 15.27 9.52
C GLY A 358 2.85 15.64 8.21
N ILE A 359 2.60 14.88 7.13
CA ILE A 359 3.10 15.19 5.79
C ILE A 359 2.61 16.57 5.33
N ARG A 360 1.32 16.87 5.53
CA ARG A 360 0.72 18.17 5.16
C ARG A 360 1.40 19.33 5.90
N GLU A 361 1.64 19.20 7.19
CA GLU A 361 2.33 20.23 7.97
C GLU A 361 3.80 20.39 7.54
N ILE A 362 4.50 19.29 7.25
CA ILE A 362 5.85 19.33 6.68
C ILE A 362 5.86 20.07 5.35
N THR A 363 4.93 19.77 4.43
CA THR A 363 4.81 20.46 3.14
C THR A 363 4.51 21.94 3.31
N LYS A 364 3.62 22.30 4.25
CA LYS A 364 3.29 23.70 4.56
C LYS A 364 4.50 24.46 5.09
N ASN A 365 5.28 23.84 5.99
CA ASN A 365 6.49 24.43 6.52
C ASN A 365 7.58 24.56 5.46
N SER A 366 7.75 23.56 4.58
CA SER A 366 8.71 23.65 3.46
C SER A 366 8.43 24.87 2.59
N ARG A 367 7.17 25.10 2.19
CA ARG A 367 6.80 26.26 1.37
C ARG A 367 7.10 27.59 2.08
N LYS A 368 6.85 27.69 3.39
CA LYS A 368 7.19 28.89 4.17
C LYS A 368 8.70 29.13 4.20
N LEU A 369 9.48 28.07 4.40
CA LEU A 369 10.93 28.15 4.38
C LEU A 369 11.45 28.60 3.01
N ASP A 370 10.87 28.12 1.91
CA ASP A 370 11.26 28.56 0.56
C ASP A 370 11.01 30.05 0.35
N THR A 371 9.85 30.57 0.78
CA THR A 371 9.56 32.02 0.74
C THR A 371 10.53 32.82 1.61
N ASP A 372 10.83 32.33 2.82
CA ASP A 372 11.76 33.00 3.73
C ASP A 372 13.20 32.98 3.19
N ILE A 373 13.64 31.88 2.57
CA ILE A 373 14.95 31.77 1.91
C ILE A 373 15.05 32.77 0.76
N GLN A 374 14.02 32.88 -0.08
CA GLN A 374 13.99 33.87 -1.16
C GLN A 374 14.09 35.30 -0.60
N ARG A 375 13.37 35.60 0.48
CA ARG A 375 13.46 36.91 1.16
C ARG A 375 14.88 37.19 1.67
N ILE A 376 15.45 36.28 2.45
CA ILE A 376 16.81 36.42 3.02
C ILE A 376 17.85 36.54 1.90
N SER A 377 17.69 35.79 0.81
CA SER A 377 18.59 35.89 -0.35
C SER A 377 18.51 37.26 -1.02
N GLY A 378 17.31 37.81 -1.18
CA GLY A 378 17.08 39.17 -1.67
C GLY A 378 17.74 40.23 -0.78
N GLU A 379 17.46 40.19 0.53
CA GLU A 379 18.06 41.08 1.53
C GLU A 379 19.59 40.98 1.54
N THR A 380 20.15 39.76 1.45
CA THR A 380 21.60 39.53 1.40
C THR A 380 22.22 40.16 0.15
N ARG A 381 21.54 40.07 -0.99
CA ARG A 381 22.00 40.68 -2.25
C ARG A 381 21.95 42.21 -2.17
N GLU A 382 20.90 42.76 -1.56
CA GLU A 382 20.78 44.21 -1.34
C GLU A 382 21.90 44.72 -0.42
N LEU A 383 22.14 44.05 0.71
CA LEU A 383 23.26 44.36 1.62
C LEU A 383 24.62 44.29 0.92
N GLN A 384 24.82 43.33 0.01
CA GLN A 384 26.06 43.25 -0.77
C GLN A 384 26.21 44.44 -1.72
N LEU A 385 25.13 44.88 -2.35
CA LEU A 385 25.14 46.06 -3.23
C LEU A 385 25.40 47.35 -2.43
N GLU A 386 24.78 47.50 -1.25
CA GLU A 386 25.02 48.63 -0.36
C GLU A 386 26.49 48.64 0.14
N SER A 387 27.00 47.50 0.57
CA SER A 387 28.40 47.33 0.99
C SER A 387 29.38 47.73 -0.12
N ASN A 388 29.16 47.25 -1.35
CA ASN A 388 29.98 47.62 -2.50
C ASN A 388 29.88 49.13 -2.81
N SER A 389 28.67 49.70 -2.76
CA SER A 389 28.45 51.14 -2.99
C SER A 389 29.18 52.00 -1.96
N ILE A 390 29.13 51.61 -0.68
CA ILE A 390 29.87 52.28 0.40
C ILE A 390 31.37 52.13 0.19
N GLN A 391 31.86 50.94 -0.16
CA GLN A 391 33.27 50.69 -0.43
C GLN A 391 33.79 51.53 -1.60
N GLU A 392 33.05 51.62 -2.70
CA GLU A 392 33.41 52.48 -3.84
C GLU A 392 33.44 53.96 -3.45
N ARG A 393 32.42 54.43 -2.70
CA ARG A 393 32.39 55.81 -2.18
C ARG A 393 33.57 56.10 -1.27
N LEU A 394 33.95 55.14 -0.41
CA LEU A 394 35.11 55.23 0.46
C LEU A 394 36.40 55.32 -0.36
N HIS A 395 36.61 54.44 -1.34
CA HIS A 395 37.80 54.49 -2.21
C HIS A 395 37.92 55.82 -2.96
N ARG A 396 36.82 56.35 -3.51
CA ARG A 396 36.81 57.67 -4.18
C ARG A 396 37.17 58.79 -3.22
N SER A 397 36.58 58.80 -2.02
CA SER A 397 36.83 59.84 -1.02
C SER A 397 38.26 59.79 -0.49
N TYR A 398 38.77 58.59 -0.25
CA TYR A 398 40.16 58.37 0.16
C TYR A 398 41.15 58.85 -0.90
N ALA A 399 40.92 58.52 -2.18
CA ALA A 399 41.80 58.95 -3.27
C ALA A 399 41.90 60.48 -3.36
N VAL A 400 40.79 61.20 -3.18
CA VAL A 400 40.78 62.67 -3.18
C VAL A 400 41.57 63.23 -1.99
N VAL A 401 41.36 62.68 -0.79
CA VAL A 401 42.08 63.11 0.42
C VAL A 401 43.58 62.81 0.29
N ASP A 402 43.94 61.63 -0.22
CA ASP A 402 45.34 61.25 -0.44
C ASP A 402 46.02 62.18 -1.46
N GLU A 403 45.34 62.55 -2.54
CA GLU A 403 45.84 63.54 -3.50
C GLU A 403 46.03 64.94 -2.86
N MET A 404 45.15 65.34 -1.94
CA MET A 404 45.31 66.60 -1.19
C MET A 404 46.52 66.54 -0.24
N VAL A 405 46.69 65.44 0.48
CA VAL A 405 47.80 65.25 1.43
C VAL A 405 49.13 65.18 0.69
N THR A 406 49.21 64.44 -0.42
CA THR A 406 50.43 64.32 -1.23
C THR A 406 50.86 65.65 -1.85
N ARG A 407 49.93 66.58 -2.11
CA ARG A 407 50.25 67.96 -2.51
C ARG A 407 50.93 68.75 -1.38
N GLU A 408 50.51 68.58 -0.13
CA GLU A 408 51.12 69.25 1.03
C GLU A 408 52.45 68.62 1.47
N VAL A 409 52.60 67.28 1.33
CA VAL A 409 53.86 66.55 1.57
C VAL A 409 55.03 67.07 0.71
N LYS A 410 54.73 67.64 -0.46
CA LYS A 410 55.74 68.24 -1.34
C LYS A 410 56.30 69.56 -0.79
N LYS A 411 55.57 70.24 0.11
CA LYS A 411 55.90 71.58 0.61
C LYS A 411 56.68 71.56 1.94
N ASP A 412 56.36 70.63 2.84
CA ASP A 412 56.94 70.59 4.21
C ASP A 412 57.59 69.23 4.53
N PRO A 413 58.87 69.18 4.91
CA PRO A 413 59.55 67.95 5.35
C PRO A 413 58.96 67.31 6.62
N ALA A 414 58.34 68.05 7.53
CA ALA A 414 57.70 67.49 8.72
C ALA A 414 56.44 66.66 8.35
N VAL A 415 55.63 67.18 7.42
CA VAL A 415 54.43 66.51 6.89
C VAL A 415 54.81 65.19 6.19
N ARG A 416 55.97 65.13 5.54
CA ARG A 416 56.50 63.89 4.93
C ARG A 416 56.75 62.79 5.95
N GLN A 417 57.27 63.14 7.13
CA GLN A 417 57.53 62.15 8.18
C GLN A 417 56.22 61.60 8.75
N VAL A 418 55.22 62.46 8.95
CA VAL A 418 53.87 62.07 9.37
C VAL A 418 53.19 61.18 8.32
N TYR A 419 53.30 61.52 7.03
CA TYR A 419 52.73 60.73 5.94
C TYR A 419 53.34 59.32 5.83
N LYS A 420 54.65 59.18 6.06
CA LYS A 420 55.30 57.85 6.15
C LYS A 420 54.71 57.01 7.29
N LEU A 421 54.49 57.61 8.44
CA LEU A 421 53.86 56.93 9.57
C LEU A 421 52.41 56.53 9.23
N LEU A 422 51.64 57.42 8.61
CA LEU A 422 50.28 57.15 8.15
C LEU A 422 50.22 55.99 7.13
N THR A 423 51.14 55.97 6.17
CA THR A 423 51.26 54.88 5.18
C THR A 423 51.60 53.55 5.87
N SER A 424 52.51 53.58 6.86
CA SER A 424 52.84 52.40 7.67
C SER A 424 51.62 51.91 8.45
N ILE A 425 50.83 52.83 9.03
CA ILE A 425 49.60 52.48 9.74
C ILE A 425 48.60 51.82 8.78
N HIS A 426 48.37 52.38 7.59
CA HIS A 426 47.50 51.77 6.59
C HIS A 426 47.97 50.38 6.18
N SER A 427 49.28 50.18 5.99
CA SER A 427 49.83 48.85 5.67
C SER A 427 49.59 47.83 6.80
N ILE A 428 49.70 48.24 8.06
CA ILE A 428 49.44 47.36 9.20
C ILE A 428 47.94 47.04 9.29
N PHE A 429 47.06 48.03 9.09
CA PHE A 429 45.62 47.80 9.06
C PHE A 429 45.18 46.87 7.93
N GLU A 430 45.80 46.98 6.75
CA GLU A 430 45.53 46.06 5.63
C GLU A 430 45.88 44.62 6.02
N GLN A 431 47.07 44.40 6.60
CA GLN A 431 47.48 43.08 7.08
C GLN A 431 46.55 42.54 8.18
N ILE A 432 46.12 43.39 9.11
CA ILE A 432 45.15 43.00 10.15
C ILE A 432 43.82 42.59 9.53
N SER A 433 43.30 43.39 8.59
CA SER A 433 42.05 43.11 7.87
C SER A 433 42.10 41.76 7.15
N GLU A 434 43.16 41.52 6.37
CA GLU A 434 43.37 40.24 5.68
C GLU A 434 43.42 39.05 6.65
N LYS A 435 44.13 39.19 7.77
CA LYS A 435 44.22 38.13 8.78
C LYS A 435 42.89 37.86 9.47
N ILE A 436 42.08 38.89 9.73
CA ILE A 436 40.74 38.73 10.28
C ILE A 436 39.85 37.97 9.29
N LEU A 437 39.85 38.34 8.01
CA LEU A 437 39.06 37.66 6.97
C LEU A 437 39.48 36.18 6.79
N MET A 438 40.79 35.90 6.78
CA MET A 438 41.30 34.53 6.73
C MET A 438 40.92 33.72 7.96
N THR A 439 41.00 34.31 9.16
CA THR A 439 40.59 33.67 10.41
C THR A 439 39.10 33.34 10.39
N ASP A 440 38.26 34.25 9.87
CA ASP A 440 36.83 34.02 9.75
C ASP A 440 36.48 32.91 8.74
N ARG A 441 37.22 32.80 7.64
CA ARG A 441 37.11 31.66 6.71
C ARG A 441 37.46 30.35 7.41
N PHE A 442 38.61 30.28 8.08
CA PHE A 442 39.03 29.07 8.79
C PHE A 442 38.05 28.69 9.90
N ARG A 443 37.47 29.67 10.60
CA ARG A 443 36.43 29.44 11.60
C ARG A 443 35.18 28.79 11.00
N ARG A 444 34.72 29.25 9.83
CA ARG A 444 33.58 28.65 9.12
C ARG A 444 33.88 27.22 8.67
N GLU A 445 35.06 26.99 8.10
CA GLU A 445 35.50 25.65 7.69
C GLU A 445 35.62 24.70 8.89
N ALA A 446 36.16 25.16 10.02
CA ALA A 446 36.27 24.37 11.25
C ALA A 446 34.89 23.92 11.76
N VAL A 447 33.92 24.82 11.83
CA VAL A 447 32.53 24.48 12.22
C VAL A 447 31.90 23.49 11.24
N GLU A 448 32.18 23.61 9.94
CA GLU A 448 31.70 22.65 8.93
C GLU A 448 32.32 21.26 9.15
N TYR A 449 33.63 21.18 9.42
CA TYR A 449 34.30 19.93 9.74
C TYR A 449 33.80 19.31 11.06
N GLU A 450 33.55 20.11 12.08
CA GLU A 450 32.92 19.66 13.34
C GLU A 450 31.52 19.08 13.09
N LYS A 451 30.71 19.73 12.25
CA LYS A 451 29.40 19.21 11.86
C LYS A 451 29.50 17.88 11.09
N LYS A 452 30.45 17.77 10.15
CA LYS A 452 30.73 16.51 9.43
C LYS A 452 31.17 15.41 10.39
N LEU A 453 32.05 15.72 11.32
CA LEU A 453 32.50 14.78 12.35
C LEU A 453 31.33 14.32 13.23
N GLY A 454 30.50 15.25 13.70
CA GLY A 454 29.28 14.95 14.44
C GLY A 454 28.34 14.03 13.66
N SER A 455 28.16 14.25 12.36
CA SER A 455 27.36 13.37 11.49
C SER A 455 27.96 11.97 11.34
N ILE A 456 29.29 11.84 11.23
CA ILE A 456 29.98 10.54 11.12
C ILE A 456 29.86 9.77 12.43
N THR A 457 30.08 10.44 13.57
CA THR A 457 29.92 9.85 14.90
C THR A 457 28.47 9.42 15.14
N ALA A 458 27.49 10.26 14.79
CA ALA A 458 26.07 9.95 14.92
C ALA A 458 25.62 8.80 14.00
N ARG A 459 26.25 8.62 12.84
CA ARG A 459 25.97 7.49 11.94
C ARG A 459 26.33 6.14 12.57
N GLY A 460 27.10 6.11 13.66
CA GLY A 460 27.31 4.91 14.46
C GLY A 460 28.05 3.78 13.71
N MET A 461 28.66 4.09 12.56
CA MET A 461 29.59 3.19 11.88
C MET A 461 30.89 3.21 12.68
N SER A 462 30.92 2.49 13.81
CA SER A 462 32.20 2.28 14.47
C SER A 462 33.05 1.46 13.50
N LEU A 463 34.16 2.05 13.07
CA LEU A 463 35.15 1.39 12.23
C LEU A 463 35.55 0.04 12.84
N GLU A 464 35.50 -0.06 14.17
CA GLU A 464 35.67 -1.27 14.97
C GLU A 464 34.64 -2.36 14.67
N LYS A 465 33.35 -2.04 14.48
CA LYS A 465 32.31 -3.03 14.12
C LYS A 465 32.50 -3.51 12.69
N LEU A 466 32.74 -2.60 11.75
CA LEU A 466 33.06 -2.98 10.37
C LEU A 466 34.33 -3.84 10.27
N GLN A 467 35.34 -3.52 11.08
CA GLN A 467 36.57 -4.30 11.17
C GLN A 467 36.30 -5.68 11.78
N ALA A 468 35.50 -5.76 12.84
CA ALA A 468 35.10 -7.03 13.45
C ALA A 468 34.31 -7.92 12.49
N ASP A 469 33.36 -7.36 11.73
CA ASP A 469 32.57 -8.08 10.73
C ASP A 469 33.47 -8.60 9.58
N LEU A 470 34.43 -7.77 9.12
CA LEU A 470 35.39 -8.16 8.10
C LEU A 470 36.29 -9.31 8.58
N ASP A 471 36.78 -9.23 9.82
CA ASP A 471 37.60 -10.29 10.41
C ASP A 471 36.79 -11.58 10.66
N ALA A 472 35.50 -11.48 11.00
CA ALA A 472 34.59 -12.62 11.07
C ALA A 472 34.41 -13.29 9.70
N ILE A 473 34.17 -12.51 8.64
CA ILE A 473 34.05 -13.01 7.26
C ILE A 473 35.36 -13.65 6.80
N ARG A 474 36.52 -13.07 7.15
CA ARG A 474 37.83 -13.67 6.84
C ARG A 474 38.00 -15.03 7.51
N LYS A 475 37.64 -15.13 8.79
CA LYS A 475 37.73 -16.37 9.56
C LYS A 475 36.78 -17.45 9.01
N GLU A 476 35.57 -17.07 8.61
CA GLU A 476 34.63 -17.97 7.95
C GLU A 476 35.19 -18.47 6.61
N ASN A 477 35.71 -17.57 5.77
CA ASN A 477 36.33 -17.95 4.49
C ASN A 477 37.57 -18.84 4.64
N GLU A 478 38.36 -18.66 5.69
CA GLU A 478 39.47 -19.57 6.03
C GLU A 478 38.97 -20.95 6.46
N SER A 479 37.86 -21.00 7.20
CA SER A 479 37.25 -22.28 7.62
C SER A 479 36.65 -23.06 6.45
N LEU A 480 36.14 -22.36 5.42
CA LEU A 480 35.60 -22.96 4.19
C LEU A 480 36.66 -23.44 3.19
N LYS A 481 37.93 -23.04 3.38
CA LYS A 481 39.07 -23.49 2.54
C LYS A 481 39.76 -24.75 3.07
N LYS A 482 39.39 -25.23 4.26
CA LYS A 482 39.77 -26.55 4.79
C LYS A 482 38.69 -27.56 4.43
#